data_AF-A0A1V5NI18-F1
#
_entry.id   AF-A0A1V5NI18-F1
#
_cell.length_a   1.000
_cell.length_b   1.000
_cell.length_c   1.000
_cell.angle_alpha   90.00
_cell.angle_beta   90.00
_cell.angle_gamma   90.00
#
_symmetry.space_group_name_H-M   'P 1'
#
loop_
_entity.id
_entity.type
_entity.pdbx_description
1 polymer ?
#
loop_
_entity_poly.entity_id
_entity_poly.type
_entity_poly.pdbx_seq_one_letter_code
_entity_poly.pdbx_strand_id
1 'polypeptide(L)'
;MVKANYQKGEEELDDGTKSPLRHAAPFFAMSKISFKHKKLYLELAAIYNSEVSFDDLPEEEKGKDYIYAIDDAGNPYCPEFLILNFKSQYQISNHFSVNAGVENIADIRYRPYSSGIVAAGRNFMLSLKASF
;
A
#
# COMPACT_ATOMS: atom_id res chain seq x y z
N MET A 1 2.86 9.27 13.38
CA MET A 1 1.78 9.82 12.52
C MET A 1 1.02 8.66 11.94
N VAL A 2 -0.32 8.68 11.97
CA VAL A 2 -1.16 7.70 11.30
C VAL A 2 -2.03 8.44 10.29
N LYS A 3 -2.15 7.91 9.08
CA LYS A 3 -3.11 8.35 8.06
C LYS A 3 -3.96 7.15 7.68
N ALA A 4 -5.27 7.29 7.70
CA ALA A 4 -6.20 6.22 7.34
C ALA A 4 -7.31 6.79 6.47
N ASN A 5 -7.84 5.97 5.58
CA ASN A 5 -9.00 6.29 4.77
C ASN A 5 -9.99 5.13 4.84
N TYR A 6 -11.25 5.48 5.05
CA TYR A 6 -12.37 4.57 4.98
C TYR A 6 -13.43 5.19 4.06
N GLN A 7 -13.91 4.41 3.11
CA GLN A 7 -14.94 4.82 2.19
C GLN A 7 -15.84 3.62 1.90
N LYS A 8 -17.13 3.89 1.73
CA LYS A 8 -18.14 2.92 1.36
C LYS A 8 -19.05 3.59 0.34
N GLY A 9 -19.20 2.96 -0.82
CA GLY A 9 -20.04 3.44 -1.91
C GLY A 9 -20.79 2.27 -2.53
N GLU A 10 -21.96 2.59 -3.10
CA GLU A 10 -22.80 1.66 -3.84
C GLU A 10 -23.14 2.31 -5.20
N GLU A 11 -23.35 1.49 -6.21
CA GLU A 11 -23.87 1.88 -7.52
C GLU A 11 -25.12 1.05 -7.85
N GLU A 12 -26.00 1.61 -8.68
CA GLU A 12 -27.16 0.92 -9.22
C GLU A 12 -26.81 0.39 -10.62
N LEU A 13 -27.05 -0.90 -10.85
CA LEU A 13 -26.79 -1.58 -12.11
C LEU A 13 -27.97 -1.37 -13.08
N ASP A 14 -27.79 -1.73 -14.35
CA ASP A 14 -28.82 -1.61 -15.39
C ASP A 14 -30.12 -2.37 -15.07
N ASP A 15 -30.05 -3.42 -14.24
CA ASP A 15 -31.19 -4.21 -13.78
C ASP A 15 -31.87 -3.65 -12.52
N GLY A 16 -31.41 -2.49 -12.02
CA GLY A 16 -31.90 -1.82 -10.81
C GLY A 16 -31.39 -2.42 -9.50
N THR A 17 -30.54 -3.45 -9.55
CA THR A 17 -29.88 -3.99 -8.35
C THR A 17 -28.71 -3.11 -7.91
N LYS A 18 -28.25 -3.27 -6.67
CA LYS A 18 -27.13 -2.51 -6.12
C LYS A 18 -25.86 -3.34 -6.05
N SER A 19 -24.73 -2.73 -6.39
CA SER A 19 -23.39 -3.30 -6.30
C SER A 19 -22.48 -2.39 -5.46
N PRO A 20 -21.46 -2.93 -4.76
CA PRO A 20 -20.36 -2.12 -4.26
C PRO A 20 -19.75 -1.26 -5.37
N LEU A 21 -19.50 0.02 -5.09
CA LEU A 21 -18.94 0.95 -6.06
C LEU A 21 -17.48 0.60 -6.36
N ARG A 22 -17.17 0.36 -7.63
CA ARG A 22 -15.80 0.01 -8.07
C ARG A 22 -14.69 0.98 -7.63
N HIS A 23 -14.98 2.27 -7.58
CA HIS A 23 -14.00 3.30 -7.22
C HIS A 23 -13.93 3.58 -5.70
N ALA A 24 -14.75 2.90 -4.89
CA ALA A 24 -14.58 2.86 -3.46
C ALA A 24 -13.51 1.83 -3.10
N ALA A 25 -12.24 2.25 -3.18
CA ALA A 25 -11.10 1.50 -2.63
C ALA A 25 -11.36 1.03 -1.18
N PRO A 26 -10.87 -0.17 -0.82
CA PRO A 26 -10.94 -0.71 0.54
C PRO A 26 -10.29 0.21 1.57
N PHE A 27 -10.51 -0.09 2.85
CA PHE A 27 -9.79 0.58 3.91
C PHE A 27 -8.27 0.47 3.68
N PHE A 28 -7.59 1.60 3.81
CA PHE A 28 -6.13 1.63 3.74
C PHE A 28 -5.57 2.65 4.71
N ALA A 29 -4.37 2.34 5.19
CA ALA A 29 -3.71 3.21 6.15
C ALA A 29 -2.18 3.10 6.10
N MET A 30 -1.57 4.11 6.69
CA MET A 30 -0.14 4.24 6.85
C MET A 30 0.17 4.71 8.26
N SER A 31 0.91 3.88 8.99
CA SER A 31 1.41 4.18 10.33
C SER A 31 2.90 4.47 10.27
N LYS A 32 3.33 5.61 10.79
CA LYS A 32 4.74 6.04 10.80
C LYS A 32 5.24 6.37 12.19
N ILE A 33 6.42 5.86 12.51
CA ILE A 33 7.18 6.22 13.70
C ILE A 33 8.53 6.79 13.23
N SER A 34 8.85 7.99 13.68
CA SER A 34 10.10 8.67 13.34
C SER A 34 10.89 8.98 14.60
N PHE A 35 12.19 8.72 14.57
CA PHE A 35 13.13 9.06 15.63
C PHE A 35 14.19 10.02 15.08
N LYS A 36 14.43 11.12 15.80
CA LYS A 36 15.46 12.09 15.44
C LYS A 36 16.35 12.37 16.64
N HIS A 37 17.66 12.20 16.46
CA HIS A 37 18.64 12.51 17.49
C HIS A 37 19.93 13.05 16.87
N LYS A 38 20.32 14.28 17.24
CA LYS A 38 21.49 14.97 16.69
C LYS A 38 21.45 14.95 15.15
N LYS A 39 22.44 14.29 14.53
CA LYS A 39 22.63 14.17 13.09
C LYS A 39 21.85 13.01 12.45
N LEU A 40 21.14 12.21 13.25
CA LEU A 40 20.46 10.99 12.81
C LEU A 40 18.94 11.20 12.75
N TYR A 41 18.33 10.75 11.65
CA TYR A 41 16.89 10.59 11.49
C TYR A 41 16.60 9.16 11.03
N LEU A 42 15.63 8.51 11.67
CA LEU A 42 15.13 7.19 11.34
C LEU A 42 13.61 7.26 11.20
N GLU A 43 13.04 6.53 10.26
CA GLU A 43 11.60 6.38 10.08
C GLU A 43 11.28 4.91 9.76
N LEU A 44 10.34 4.34 10.50
CA LEU A 44 9.69 3.09 10.18
C LEU A 44 8.24 3.38 9.79
N ALA A 45 7.81 2.87 8.64
CA ALA A 45 6.46 3.03 8.13
C ALA A 45 5.84 1.66 7.83
N ALA A 46 4.64 1.42 8.35
CA ALA A 46 3.76 0.34 7.95
C ALA A 46 2.70 0.89 6.98
N ILE A 47 2.54 0.24 5.84
CA ILE A 47 1.51 0.55 4.83
C ILE A 47 0.67 -0.69 4.67
N TYR A 48 -0.64 -0.55 4.82
CA TYR A 48 -1.55 -1.67 4.82
C TYR A 48 -2.89 -1.32 4.18
N ASN A 49 -3.52 -2.34 3.63
CA ASN A 49 -4.79 -2.28 2.95
C ASN A 49 -5.60 -3.52 3.34
N SER A 50 -6.90 -3.33 3.54
CA SER A 50 -7.80 -4.41 3.94
C SER A 50 -8.22 -5.26 2.75
N GLU A 51 -8.56 -6.51 3.07
CA GLU A 51 -9.14 -7.42 2.11
C GLU A 51 -10.48 -6.91 1.56
N VAL A 52 -10.77 -7.25 0.30
CA VAL A 52 -12.12 -7.20 -0.27
C VAL A 52 -12.49 -8.63 -0.64
N SER A 53 -13.46 -9.17 0.09
CA SER A 53 -14.01 -10.51 -0.16
C SER A 53 -14.69 -10.57 -1.53
N PHE A 54 -14.92 -11.77 -2.07
CA PHE A 54 -15.66 -11.93 -3.32
C PHE A 54 -17.06 -11.31 -3.26
N ASP A 55 -17.75 -11.46 -2.12
CA ASP A 55 -19.11 -10.93 -1.94
C ASP A 55 -19.13 -9.39 -1.89
N ASP A 56 -18.04 -8.78 -1.42
CA ASP A 56 -17.87 -7.33 -1.35
C ASP A 56 -17.20 -6.73 -2.60
N LEU A 57 -16.79 -7.56 -3.57
CA LEU A 57 -16.30 -7.06 -4.85
C LEU A 57 -17.44 -6.46 -5.68
N PRO A 58 -17.19 -5.36 -6.40
CA PRO A 58 -18.09 -4.88 -7.44
C PRO A 58 -18.37 -5.99 -8.46
N GLU A 59 -19.59 -6.03 -9.00
CA GLU A 59 -19.99 -7.06 -9.97
C GLU A 59 -19.04 -7.07 -11.19
N GLU A 60 -18.59 -5.90 -11.66
CA GLU A 60 -17.61 -5.77 -12.74
C GLU A 60 -16.22 -6.36 -12.42
N GLU A 61 -15.85 -6.46 -11.13
CA GLU A 61 -14.54 -6.93 -10.68
C GLU A 61 -14.53 -8.46 -10.45
N LYS A 62 -15.68 -9.07 -10.16
CA LYS A 62 -15.82 -10.53 -9.96
C LYS A 62 -15.43 -11.35 -11.18
N GLY A 63 -15.54 -10.80 -12.39
CA GLY A 63 -15.11 -11.45 -13.63
C GLY A 63 -13.61 -11.35 -13.93
N LYS A 64 -12.81 -10.67 -13.09
CA LYS A 64 -11.41 -10.33 -13.36
C LYS A 64 -10.43 -11.18 -12.55
N ASP A 65 -10.59 -12.50 -12.62
CA ASP A 65 -9.70 -13.49 -12.00
C ASP A 65 -8.20 -13.29 -12.31
N TYR A 66 -7.88 -12.73 -13.47
CA TYR A 66 -6.51 -12.44 -13.91
C TYR A 66 -5.82 -11.31 -13.12
N ILE A 67 -6.58 -10.43 -12.43
CA ILE A 67 -6.01 -9.38 -11.55
C ILE A 67 -6.29 -9.61 -10.07
N TYR A 68 -7.15 -10.55 -9.70
CA TYR A 68 -7.41 -10.89 -8.31
C TYR A 68 -6.72 -12.19 -7.89
N ALA A 69 -6.59 -12.40 -6.59
CA ALA A 69 -6.22 -13.72 -6.08
C ALA A 69 -7.47 -14.60 -6.06
N ILE A 70 -7.28 -15.92 -6.06
CA ILE A 70 -8.38 -16.88 -5.97
C ILE A 70 -8.35 -17.49 -4.57
N ASP A 71 -9.50 -17.49 -3.90
CA ASP A 71 -9.67 -18.13 -2.59
C ASP A 71 -9.81 -19.66 -2.71
N ASP A 72 -9.92 -20.36 -1.57
CA ASP A 72 -10.05 -21.81 -1.54
C ASP A 72 -11.35 -22.34 -2.19
N ALA A 73 -12.36 -21.48 -2.35
CA ALA A 73 -13.63 -21.80 -3.01
C ALA A 73 -13.60 -21.51 -4.52
N GLY A 74 -12.50 -20.97 -5.05
CA GLY A 74 -12.36 -20.63 -6.46
C GLY A 74 -12.85 -19.23 -6.81
N ASN A 75 -13.17 -18.39 -5.82
CA ASN A 75 -13.69 -17.05 -6.05
C ASN A 75 -12.56 -16.00 -6.07
N PRO A 76 -12.63 -15.02 -6.98
CA PRO A 76 -11.70 -13.90 -6.98
C PRO A 76 -11.91 -12.98 -5.79
N TYR A 77 -10.82 -12.54 -5.17
CA TYR A 77 -10.84 -11.58 -4.06
C TYR A 77 -9.59 -10.69 -4.08
N CYS A 78 -9.65 -9.55 -3.41
CA CYS A 78 -8.50 -8.66 -3.21
C CYS A 78 -7.88 -8.94 -1.85
N PRO A 79 -6.69 -9.57 -1.76
CA PRO A 79 -6.08 -9.86 -0.47
C PRO A 79 -5.69 -8.60 0.29
N GLU A 80 -5.72 -8.67 1.62
CA GLU A 80 -5.04 -7.69 2.45
C GLU A 80 -3.52 -7.75 2.26
N PHE A 81 -2.85 -6.64 2.56
CA PHE A 81 -1.40 -6.63 2.63
C PHE A 81 -0.89 -5.69 3.72
N LEU A 82 0.32 -5.99 4.21
CA LEU A 82 1.08 -5.14 5.09
C LEU A 82 2.53 -5.13 4.61
N ILE A 83 3.03 -3.96 4.23
CA ILE A 83 4.45 -3.75 3.91
C ILE A 83 5.10 -2.84 4.94
N LEU A 84 6.35 -3.13 5.24
CA LEU A 84 7.19 -2.33 6.13
C LEU A 84 8.29 -1.65 5.33
N ASN A 85 8.42 -0.34 5.52
CA ASN A 85 9.43 0.49 4.90
C ASN A 85 10.28 1.14 6.00
N PHE A 86 11.59 1.19 5.79
CA PHE A 86 12.53 1.85 6.70
C PHE A 86 13.34 2.89 5.93
N LYS A 87 13.48 4.08 6.51
CA LYS A 87 14.27 5.19 5.96
C LYS A 87 15.20 5.72 7.05
N SER A 88 16.40 6.06 6.64
CA SER A 88 17.43 6.64 7.49
C SER A 88 18.09 7.79 6.77
N GLN A 89 18.45 8.82 7.54
CA GLN A 89 19.24 9.94 7.08
C GLN A 89 20.28 10.27 8.14
N TYR A 90 21.52 10.47 7.70
CA TYR A 90 22.60 10.93 8.55
C TYR A 90 23.23 12.20 7.97
N GLN A 91 23.22 13.27 8.77
CA GLN A 91 23.85 14.53 8.42
C GLN A 91 25.34 14.46 8.72
N ILE A 92 26.15 14.31 7.67
CA ILE A 92 27.61 14.23 7.79
C ILE A 92 28.15 15.59 8.26
N SER A 93 27.71 16.67 7.59
CA SER A 93 28.06 18.06 7.91
C SER A 93 26.88 19.01 7.61
N ASN A 94 27.07 20.31 7.80
CA ASN A 94 26.04 21.30 7.45
C ASN A 94 25.69 21.30 5.95
N HIS A 95 26.60 20.84 5.10
CA HIS A 95 26.44 20.84 3.64
C HIS A 95 26.13 19.45 3.06
N PHE A 96 26.35 18.37 3.82
CA PHE A 96 26.20 17.01 3.30
C PHE A 96 25.33 16.11 4.19
N SER A 97 24.44 15.35 3.56
CA SER A 97 23.71 14.27 4.20
C SER A 97 23.62 13.04 3.32
N VAL A 98 23.71 11.85 3.92
CA VAL A 98 23.44 10.58 3.26
C VAL A 98 22.07 10.07 3.69
N ASN A 99 21.30 9.52 2.76
CA ASN A 99 20.05 8.83 3.05
C ASN A 99 20.16 7.40 2.57
N ALA A 100 19.66 6.46 3.37
CA ALA A 100 19.50 5.07 2.97
C ALA A 100 18.09 4.61 3.34
N GLY A 101 17.48 3.78 2.50
CA GLY A 101 16.15 3.24 2.76
C GLY A 101 15.95 1.88 2.12
N VAL A 102 15.01 1.15 2.69
CA VAL A 102 14.48 -0.09 2.15
C VAL A 102 12.97 -0.03 2.22
N GLU A 103 12.32 -0.34 1.11
CA GLU A 103 10.87 -0.46 1.01
C GLU A 103 10.51 -1.94 0.82
N ASN A 104 9.36 -2.33 1.36
CA ASN A 104 8.88 -3.70 1.38
C ASN A 104 9.94 -4.68 1.93
N ILE A 105 10.34 -4.47 3.19
CA ILE A 105 11.42 -5.22 3.87
C ILE A 105 11.16 -6.73 3.83
N ALA A 106 9.90 -7.15 3.95
CA ALA A 106 9.50 -8.56 3.95
C ALA A 106 9.36 -9.14 2.52
N ASP A 107 9.57 -8.34 1.47
CA ASP A 107 9.40 -8.74 0.06
C ASP A 107 8.01 -9.34 -0.21
N ILE A 108 6.98 -8.75 0.40
CA ILE A 108 5.60 -9.20 0.22
C ILE A 108 5.16 -8.84 -1.20
N ARG A 109 4.73 -9.84 -1.96
CA ARG A 109 4.04 -9.60 -3.23
C ARG A 109 2.65 -9.07 -2.94
N TYR A 110 2.33 -7.88 -3.41
CA TYR A 110 1.01 -7.28 -3.26
C TYR A 110 0.59 -6.56 -4.54
N ARG A 111 -0.71 -6.30 -4.66
CA ARG A 111 -1.32 -5.60 -5.79
C ARG A 111 -2.36 -4.62 -5.22
N PRO A 112 -2.27 -3.32 -5.53
CA PRO A 112 -3.30 -2.38 -5.12
C PRO A 112 -4.66 -2.76 -5.71
N TYR A 113 -5.73 -2.48 -4.97
CA TYR A 113 -7.10 -2.77 -5.39
C TYR A 113 -7.40 -2.22 -6.80
N SER A 114 -8.09 -3.02 -7.62
CA SER A 114 -8.41 -2.72 -9.02
C SER A 114 -7.19 -2.40 -9.93
N SER A 115 -5.95 -2.70 -9.51
CA SER A 115 -4.75 -2.54 -10.33
C SER A 115 -4.45 -3.78 -11.16
N GLY A 116 -4.22 -3.63 -12.47
CA GLY A 116 -3.67 -4.71 -13.30
C GLY A 116 -2.19 -5.00 -13.08
N ILE A 117 -1.48 -4.14 -12.32
CA ILE A 117 -0.03 -4.20 -12.13
C ILE A 117 0.28 -4.59 -10.68
N VAL A 118 1.10 -5.63 -10.53
CA VAL A 118 1.66 -6.06 -9.23
C VAL A 118 2.65 -4.99 -8.77
N ALA A 119 2.59 -4.61 -7.50
CA ALA A 119 3.49 -3.61 -6.95
C ALA A 119 4.93 -4.12 -6.85
N ALA A 120 5.86 -3.20 -6.63
CA ALA A 120 7.27 -3.53 -6.47
C ALA A 120 7.50 -4.44 -5.25
N GLY A 121 8.40 -5.41 -5.42
CA GLY A 121 8.97 -6.18 -4.32
C GLY A 121 9.91 -5.31 -3.46
N ARG A 122 10.88 -5.95 -2.81
CA ARG A 122 11.88 -5.26 -2.00
C ARG A 122 12.69 -4.28 -2.84
N ASN A 123 12.75 -3.03 -2.38
CA ASN A 123 13.48 -1.95 -3.05
C ASN A 123 14.49 -1.29 -2.10
N PHE A 124 15.70 -1.02 -2.57
CA PHE A 124 16.75 -0.36 -1.80
C PHE A 124 17.10 0.99 -2.43
N MET A 125 17.30 2.00 -1.57
CA MET A 125 17.61 3.36 -1.99
C MET A 125 18.81 3.87 -1.22
N LEU A 126 19.75 4.50 -1.92
CA LEU A 126 20.88 5.22 -1.34
C LEU A 126 21.02 6.56 -2.06
N SER A 127 21.18 7.64 -1.32
CA SER A 127 21.41 8.96 -1.90
C SER A 127 22.35 9.82 -1.07
N LEU A 128 23.11 10.68 -1.76
CA LEU A 128 23.90 11.75 -1.16
C LEU A 128 23.25 13.08 -1.55
N LYS A 129 23.02 13.94 -0.57
CA LYS A 129 22.55 15.31 -0.79
C LYS A 129 23.64 16.29 -0.39
N ALA A 130 23.91 17.24 -1.28
CA ALA A 130 24.75 18.41 -1.04
C ALA A 130 23.87 19.68 -1.05
N SER A 131 24.13 20.61 -0.14
CA SER A 131 23.48 21.93 -0.07
C SER A 131 24.53 22.99 0.24
N PHE A 132 24.57 24.05 -0.57
CA PHE A 132 25.54 25.15 -0.50
C PHE A 132 24.84 26.46 -0.22
#